data_AF-A0A2E3YNG4-F1
#
_entry.id   AF-A0A2E3YNG4-F1
#
_cell.length_a   1.000
_cell.length_b   1.000
_cell.length_c   1.000
_cell.angle_alpha   90.00
_cell.angle_beta   90.00
_cell.angle_gamma   90.00
#
_symmetry.space_group_name_H-M   'P 1'
#
loop_
_entity.id
_entity.type
_entity.pdbx_description
1 polymer ?
#
loop_
_entity_poly.entity_id
_entity_poly.type
_entity_poly.pdbx_seq_one_letter_code
_entity_poly.pdbx_strand_id
1 'polypeptide(L)'
;MMRTNRQTMLFKSVLMAIAAFFCINGSALSQGLPNYYVDPTWPKPLPNNWKIGGVMGIAIDRNSDIWVYNRPNDLTSLELRAEPSPSIAECCVRPPAMIHFDAAGNVIGSFDAPQGHGMDVDDEGFVYLGQDTVRKYDPQTGEVVAEVARTPEREGG
;
A
#
# COMPACT_ATOMS: atom_id res chain seq x y z
N MET A 1 17.53 -41.04 -63.97
CA MET A 1 16.57 -41.54 -62.98
C MET A 1 17.28 -41.61 -61.63
N MET A 2 17.17 -40.56 -60.81
CA MET A 2 17.94 -40.37 -59.59
C MET A 2 17.14 -40.92 -58.39
N ARG A 3 17.55 -42.06 -57.84
CA ARG A 3 16.90 -42.69 -56.67
C ARG A 3 17.27 -41.89 -55.41
N THR A 4 16.40 -40.99 -54.99
CA THR A 4 16.54 -40.30 -53.70
C THR A 4 16.35 -41.31 -52.58
N ASN A 5 17.37 -41.45 -51.72
CA ASN A 5 17.42 -42.47 -50.68
C ASN A 5 16.44 -42.13 -49.55
N ARG A 6 15.38 -42.92 -49.39
CA ARG A 6 14.30 -42.70 -48.40
C ARG A 6 14.85 -42.58 -46.96
N GLN A 7 15.96 -43.26 -46.69
CA GLN A 7 16.71 -43.23 -45.43
C GLN A 7 17.28 -41.83 -45.10
N THR A 8 17.79 -41.09 -46.10
CA THR A 8 18.37 -39.76 -45.87
C THR A 8 17.32 -38.65 -45.70
N MET A 9 16.10 -38.85 -46.20
CA MET A 9 14.97 -37.96 -45.95
C MET A 9 14.45 -38.09 -44.51
N LEU A 10 14.28 -39.31 -44.01
CA LEU A 10 13.82 -39.59 -42.64
C LEU A 10 14.78 -39.03 -41.57
N PHE A 11 16.10 -39.15 -41.76
CA PHE A 11 17.08 -38.60 -40.82
C PHE A 11 17.05 -37.07 -40.73
N LYS A 12 16.84 -36.37 -41.86
CA LYS A 12 16.74 -34.90 -41.87
C LYS A 12 15.47 -34.39 -41.16
N SER A 13 14.36 -35.11 -41.31
CA SER A 13 13.09 -34.77 -40.65
C SER A 13 13.16 -34.96 -39.13
N VAL A 14 13.83 -36.01 -38.65
CA VAL A 14 14.00 -36.26 -37.21
C VAL A 14 14.93 -35.23 -36.56
N LEU A 15 16.05 -34.86 -37.19
CA LEU A 15 16.93 -33.80 -36.68
C LEU A 15 16.25 -32.43 -36.61
N MET A 16 15.42 -32.09 -37.60
CA MET A 16 14.68 -30.82 -37.62
C MET A 16 13.58 -30.77 -36.54
N ALA A 17 12.95 -31.92 -36.23
CA ALA A 17 11.97 -32.02 -35.15
C ALA A 17 12.61 -31.91 -33.75
N ILE A 18 13.81 -32.45 -33.55
CA ILE A 18 14.54 -32.35 -32.27
C ILE A 18 15.02 -30.91 -32.01
N ALA A 19 15.49 -30.20 -33.04
CA ALA A 19 15.88 -28.80 -32.94
C ALA A 19 14.67 -27.90 -32.60
N ALA A 20 13.49 -28.18 -33.17
CA ALA A 20 12.27 -27.46 -32.84
C ALA A 20 11.80 -27.71 -31.39
N PHE A 21 12.02 -28.91 -30.84
CA PHE A 21 11.64 -29.25 -29.47
C PHE A 21 12.52 -28.54 -28.41
N PHE A 22 13.79 -28.30 -28.73
CA PHE A 22 14.72 -27.56 -27.86
C PHE A 22 14.47 -26.04 -27.84
N CYS A 23 13.87 -25.47 -28.88
CA CYS A 23 13.52 -24.05 -28.94
C CYS A 23 12.29 -23.66 -28.10
N ILE A 24 11.42 -24.62 -27.76
CA ILE A 24 10.18 -24.33 -27.00
C ILE A 24 10.42 -24.33 -25.48
N ASN A 25 11.51 -24.93 -25.01
CA ASN A 25 11.85 -25.03 -23.58
C ASN A 25 12.95 -24.03 -23.14
N GLY A 26 13.35 -23.12 -24.03
CA GLY A 26 14.33 -22.07 -23.71
C GLY A 26 13.66 -20.87 -23.09
N SER A 27 14.08 -20.52 -21.86
CA SER A 27 13.78 -19.30 -21.09
C SER A 27 12.74 -19.45 -19.98
N ALA A 28 13.01 -20.30 -18.98
CA ALA A 28 12.66 -19.90 -17.62
C ALA A 28 13.63 -18.76 -17.23
N LEU A 29 13.33 -17.53 -17.66
CA LEU A 29 14.00 -16.36 -17.14
C LEU A 29 13.73 -16.36 -15.64
N SER A 30 14.78 -16.61 -14.85
CA SER A 30 14.82 -16.20 -13.46
C SER A 30 14.47 -14.71 -13.45
N GLN A 31 13.23 -14.37 -13.11
CA GLN A 31 12.87 -12.98 -12.87
C GLN A 31 13.76 -12.56 -11.71
N GLY A 32 14.78 -11.75 -12.01
CA GLY A 32 15.69 -11.24 -10.98
C GLY A 32 14.84 -10.65 -9.85
N LEU A 33 15.24 -10.93 -8.60
CA LEU A 33 14.53 -10.40 -7.44
C LEU A 33 14.40 -8.87 -7.58
N PRO A 34 13.23 -8.29 -7.24
CA PRO A 34 13.07 -6.85 -7.24
C PRO A 34 14.14 -6.19 -6.37
N ASN A 35 14.78 -5.14 -6.88
CA ASN A 35 15.65 -4.28 -6.09
C ASN A 35 14.83 -3.07 -5.64
N TYR A 36 14.87 -2.76 -4.36
CA TYR A 36 14.17 -1.61 -3.78
C TYR A 36 15.20 -0.57 -3.33
N TYR A 37 14.87 0.70 -3.55
CA TYR A 37 15.66 1.84 -3.09
C TYR A 37 14.77 2.75 -2.26
N VAL A 38 15.35 3.41 -1.27
CA VAL A 38 14.64 4.44 -0.50
C VAL A 38 14.54 5.70 -1.36
N ASP A 39 13.33 6.25 -1.49
CA ASP A 39 13.12 7.59 -2.03
C ASP A 39 13.12 8.59 -0.86
N PRO A 40 14.16 9.43 -0.70
CA PRO A 40 14.22 10.40 0.40
C PRO A 40 13.32 11.62 0.17
N THR A 41 12.71 11.75 -1.02
CA THR A 41 11.81 12.86 -1.37
C THR A 41 10.34 12.53 -1.17
N TRP A 42 10.04 11.29 -0.77
CA TRP A 42 8.70 10.81 -0.47
C TRP A 42 8.50 10.63 1.05
N PRO A 43 7.34 11.05 1.63
CA PRO A 43 6.30 11.84 0.97
C PRO A 43 6.77 13.28 0.74
N LYS A 44 6.01 14.05 -0.05
CA LYS A 44 6.26 15.49 -0.21
C LYS A 44 6.03 16.22 1.12
N PRO A 45 6.54 17.46 1.29
CA PRO A 45 6.25 18.27 2.46
C PRO A 45 4.75 18.32 2.76
N LEU A 46 4.38 17.95 3.98
CA LEU A 46 2.98 17.89 4.38
C LEU A 46 2.38 19.31 4.42
N PRO A 47 1.09 19.46 4.10
CA PRO A 47 0.43 20.75 4.19
C PRO A 47 0.28 21.19 5.65
N ASN A 48 -0.07 22.45 5.86
CA ASN A 48 -0.49 22.99 7.17
C ASN A 48 0.54 22.80 8.31
N ASN A 49 1.83 22.71 7.98
CA ASN A 49 2.92 22.46 8.92
C ASN A 49 2.69 21.19 9.78
N TRP A 50 2.04 20.19 9.17
CA TRP A 50 1.76 18.94 9.84
C TRP A 50 3.03 18.17 10.17
N LYS A 51 3.04 17.58 11.36
CA LYS A 51 4.03 16.58 11.76
C LYS A 51 3.31 15.27 12.07
N ILE A 52 3.68 14.18 11.41
CA ILE A 52 3.10 12.85 11.68
C ILE A 52 3.64 12.31 13.01
N GLY A 53 2.79 11.65 13.79
CA GLY A 53 3.13 10.93 15.00
C GLY A 53 3.51 9.47 14.71
N GLY A 54 3.08 8.55 15.56
CA GLY A 54 3.22 7.11 15.29
C GLY A 54 2.32 6.68 14.13
N VAL A 55 2.83 5.87 13.20
CA VAL A 55 2.01 5.27 12.14
C VAL A 55 1.58 3.88 12.59
N MET A 56 0.28 3.68 12.75
CA MET A 56 -0.30 2.40 13.16
C MET A 56 -0.57 1.46 11.99
N GLY A 57 -0.91 2.03 10.83
CA GLY A 57 -1.25 1.25 9.65
C GLY A 57 -0.93 2.00 8.38
N ILE A 58 -0.61 1.24 7.33
CA ILE A 58 -0.47 1.72 5.96
C ILE A 58 -1.25 0.74 5.07
N ALA A 59 -2.03 1.27 4.14
CA ALA A 59 -2.74 0.48 3.13
C ALA A 59 -2.55 1.14 1.77
N ILE A 60 -2.66 0.34 0.71
CA ILE A 60 -2.59 0.81 -0.67
C ILE A 60 -3.90 0.40 -1.33
N ASP A 61 -4.63 1.37 -1.86
CA ASP A 61 -5.89 1.10 -2.55
C ASP A 61 -5.67 0.74 -4.02
N ARG A 62 -6.77 0.51 -4.73
CA ARG A 62 -6.78 0.12 -6.13
C ARG A 62 -6.14 1.14 -7.08
N ASN A 63 -6.08 2.42 -6.70
CA ASN A 63 -5.47 3.48 -7.49
C ASN A 63 -3.96 3.60 -7.26
N SER A 64 -3.39 2.72 -6.42
CA SER A 64 -2.02 2.86 -5.88
C SER A 64 -1.85 4.09 -4.99
N ASP A 65 -2.94 4.60 -4.44
CA ASP A 65 -2.90 5.65 -3.44
C ASP A 65 -2.62 5.03 -2.07
N ILE A 66 -1.88 5.77 -1.23
CA ILE A 66 -1.35 5.32 0.03
C ILE A 66 -2.15 5.96 1.16
N TRP A 67 -2.77 5.12 1.98
CA TRP A 67 -3.47 5.52 3.19
C TRP A 67 -2.56 5.33 4.40
N VAL A 68 -2.46 6.35 5.24
CA VAL A 68 -1.66 6.34 6.46
C VAL A 68 -2.56 6.59 7.66
N TYR A 69 -2.58 5.63 8.59
CA TYR A 69 -3.23 5.79 9.88
C TYR A 69 -2.24 6.33 10.91
N ASN A 70 -2.28 7.64 11.06
CA ASN A 70 -1.46 8.41 11.97
C ASN A 70 -2.08 8.46 13.38
N ARG A 71 -1.21 8.46 14.40
CA ARG A 71 -1.53 8.70 15.80
C ARG A 71 -1.08 10.10 16.20
N PRO A 72 -1.89 11.15 15.92
CA PRO A 72 -1.46 12.53 16.14
C PRO A 72 -1.20 12.85 17.62
N ASN A 73 -1.85 12.14 18.55
CA ASN A 73 -1.68 12.34 19.99
C ASN A 73 -0.41 11.69 20.57
N ASP A 74 0.38 10.99 19.77
CA ASP A 74 1.71 10.52 20.19
C ASP A 74 2.71 11.70 20.25
N LEU A 75 2.40 12.80 19.57
CA LEU A 75 3.21 14.01 19.56
C LEU A 75 3.05 14.78 20.86
N THR A 76 4.18 15.21 21.39
CA THR A 76 4.24 15.98 22.63
C THR A 76 4.16 17.49 22.38
N SER A 77 3.89 18.26 23.43
CA SER A 77 3.92 19.74 23.36
C SER A 77 5.28 20.31 22.99
N LEU A 78 6.37 19.54 23.14
CA LEU A 78 7.70 19.94 22.69
C LEU A 78 7.85 19.89 21.17
N GLU A 79 7.03 19.08 20.50
CA GLU A 79 7.05 18.90 19.05
C GLU A 79 6.02 19.80 18.35
N LEU A 80 4.92 20.10 19.03
CA LEU A 80 3.77 20.84 18.48
C LEU A 80 3.85 22.35 18.73
N ARG A 81 5.00 22.96 18.44
CA ARG A 81 5.30 24.36 18.82
C ARG A 81 4.52 25.42 18.04
N ALA A 82 3.80 25.05 16.98
CA ALA A 82 2.93 25.96 16.22
C ALA A 82 1.46 25.93 16.69
N GLU A 83 1.04 24.93 17.50
CA GLU A 83 -0.34 24.85 18.01
C GLU A 83 -0.70 25.90 19.09
N PRO A 84 0.19 26.28 20.04
CA PRO A 84 -0.16 27.27 21.06
C PRO A 84 -0.52 28.64 20.46
N SER A 85 -1.32 29.41 21.21
CA SER A 85 -1.65 30.79 20.87
C SER A 85 -1.11 31.74 21.95
N PRO A 86 -0.11 32.59 21.66
CA PRO A 86 0.61 32.75 20.37
C PRO A 86 1.56 31.58 20.06
N SER A 87 1.83 31.35 18.77
CA SER A 87 2.71 30.28 18.30
C SER A 87 4.16 30.50 18.76
N ILE A 88 4.84 29.42 19.16
CA ILE A 88 6.23 29.48 19.64
C ILE A 88 7.22 29.31 18.48
N ALA A 89 6.85 28.56 17.43
CA ALA A 89 7.63 28.37 16.22
C ALA A 89 6.70 28.23 15.00
N GLU A 90 7.27 28.30 13.79
CA GLU A 90 6.52 28.14 12.53
C GLU A 90 5.91 26.74 12.37
N CYS A 91 6.55 25.72 12.94
CA CYS A 91 6.11 24.32 12.99
C CYS A 91 6.09 23.83 14.45
N CYS A 92 5.28 22.86 14.84
CA CYS A 92 4.43 22.00 14.02
C CYS A 92 3.01 21.88 14.60
N VAL A 93 2.09 21.37 13.77
CA VAL A 93 0.68 21.14 14.11
C VAL A 93 0.35 19.66 13.94
N ARG A 94 -0.57 19.12 14.74
CA ARG A 94 -1.06 17.75 14.55
C ARG A 94 -1.86 17.62 13.24
N PRO A 95 -1.54 16.60 12.41
CA PRO A 95 -2.37 16.23 11.28
C PRO A 95 -3.61 15.45 11.75
N PRO A 96 -4.58 15.26 10.85
CA PRO A 96 -5.66 14.30 11.07
C PRO A 96 -5.14 12.87 11.27
N ALA A 97 -5.99 12.03 11.84
CA ALA A 97 -5.65 10.61 12.06
C ALA A 97 -5.51 9.83 10.75
N MET A 98 -6.36 10.09 9.76
CA MET A 98 -6.28 9.47 8.43
C MET A 98 -5.73 10.46 7.41
N ILE A 99 -4.67 10.05 6.71
CA ILE A 99 -4.04 10.85 5.65
C ILE A 99 -3.96 10.00 4.39
N HIS A 100 -4.42 10.55 3.28
CA HIS A 100 -4.47 9.90 1.98
C HIS A 100 -3.47 10.58 1.05
N PHE A 101 -2.51 9.81 0.54
CA PHE A 101 -1.47 10.26 -0.37
C PHE A 101 -1.66 9.63 -1.74
N ASP A 102 -1.38 10.39 -2.81
CA ASP A 102 -1.15 9.76 -4.10
C ASP A 102 0.22 9.06 -4.15
N ALA A 103 0.47 8.26 -5.19
CA ALA A 103 1.74 7.58 -5.40
C ALA A 103 2.97 8.52 -5.43
N ALA A 104 2.78 9.79 -5.82
CA ALA A 104 3.84 10.80 -5.83
C ALA A 104 4.07 11.45 -4.46
N GLY A 105 3.32 11.08 -3.43
CA GLY A 105 3.44 11.56 -2.06
C GLY A 105 2.77 12.92 -1.82
N ASN A 106 1.85 13.35 -2.68
CA ASN A 106 0.99 14.50 -2.40
C ASN A 106 -0.15 14.06 -1.47
N VAL A 107 -0.53 14.91 -0.50
CA VAL A 107 -1.77 14.70 0.25
C VAL A 107 -2.97 15.04 -0.64
N ILE A 108 -3.83 14.05 -0.87
CA ILE A 108 -5.05 14.17 -1.71
C ILE A 108 -6.34 14.10 -0.88
N GLY A 109 -6.25 13.71 0.39
CA GLY A 109 -7.37 13.70 1.33
C GLY A 109 -6.92 13.45 2.76
N SER A 110 -7.80 13.75 3.71
CA SER A 110 -7.56 13.46 5.12
C SER A 110 -8.86 13.59 5.89
N PHE A 111 -9.02 12.80 6.95
CA PHE A 111 -10.11 12.96 7.90
C PHE A 111 -9.68 12.55 9.31
N ASP A 112 -10.42 13.01 10.31
CA ASP A 112 -10.22 12.57 11.67
C ASP A 112 -11.00 11.30 11.97
N ALA A 113 -10.33 10.38 12.66
CA ALA A 113 -10.94 9.18 13.21
C ALA A 113 -10.35 8.91 14.59
N PRO A 114 -11.08 8.24 15.49
CA PRO A 114 -10.51 7.73 16.73
C PRO A 114 -9.28 6.87 16.42
N GLN A 115 -8.17 7.08 17.14
CA GLN A 115 -6.97 6.26 16.97
C GLN A 115 -7.22 4.84 17.40
N GLY A 116 -6.57 3.87 16.76
CA GLY A 116 -6.83 2.44 16.89
C GLY A 116 -5.63 1.58 16.58
N HIS A 117 -5.84 0.29 16.27
CA HIS A 117 -4.76 -0.69 16.07
C HIS A 117 -4.78 -1.40 14.71
N GLY A 118 -5.97 -1.59 14.13
CA GLY A 118 -6.12 -2.19 12.81
C GLY A 118 -6.53 -1.15 11.78
N MET A 119 -5.99 -1.25 10.56
CA MET A 119 -6.49 -0.54 9.40
C MET A 119 -6.50 -1.47 8.19
N ASP A 120 -7.53 -1.35 7.37
CA ASP A 120 -7.55 -1.84 5.99
C ASP A 120 -8.31 -0.84 5.09
N VAL A 121 -8.10 -0.92 3.78
CA VAL A 121 -8.82 -0.11 2.79
C VAL A 121 -9.28 -1.02 1.67
N ASP A 122 -10.57 -0.98 1.34
CA ASP A 122 -11.10 -1.81 0.26
C ASP A 122 -10.86 -1.20 -1.13
N ASP A 123 -11.22 -1.98 -2.15
CA ASP A 123 -11.10 -1.60 -3.56
C ASP A 123 -11.97 -0.40 -3.97
N GLU A 124 -12.98 -0.05 -3.17
CA GLU A 124 -13.84 1.12 -3.36
C GLU A 124 -13.30 2.35 -2.60
N GLY A 125 -12.21 2.18 -1.84
CA GLY A 125 -11.56 3.22 -1.05
C GLY A 125 -12.15 3.40 0.36
N PHE A 126 -13.12 2.58 0.79
CA PHE A 126 -13.62 2.69 2.16
C PHE A 126 -12.57 2.20 3.15
N VAL A 127 -12.45 2.94 4.26
CA VAL A 127 -11.43 2.71 5.29
C VAL A 127 -12.04 1.94 6.45
N TYR A 128 -11.39 0.87 6.88
CA TYR A 128 -11.80 0.03 8.00
C TYR A 128 -10.83 0.21 9.16
N LEU A 129 -11.30 0.77 10.28
CA LEU A 129 -10.47 0.99 11.46
C LEU A 129 -10.91 0.11 12.62
N GLY A 130 -9.98 -0.69 13.13
CA GLY A 130 -10.17 -1.68 14.17
C GLY A 130 -9.65 -1.24 15.54
N GLN A 131 -10.51 -1.38 16.56
CA GLN A 131 -10.19 -1.28 17.98
C GLN A 131 -11.02 -2.31 18.78
N ASP A 132 -11.87 -1.83 19.69
CA ASP A 132 -12.94 -2.61 20.32
C ASP A 132 -13.98 -3.01 19.26
N THR A 133 -14.38 -2.05 18.41
CA THR A 133 -15.21 -2.27 17.23
C THR A 133 -14.42 -2.11 15.94
N VAL A 134 -14.97 -2.62 14.83
CA VAL A 134 -14.48 -2.32 13.47
C VAL A 134 -15.44 -1.35 12.82
N ARG A 135 -14.96 -0.17 12.44
CA ARG A 135 -15.76 0.89 11.82
C ARG A 135 -15.34 1.09 10.37
N LYS A 136 -16.31 1.19 9.47
CA LYS A 136 -16.14 1.52 8.06
C LYS A 136 -16.39 3.02 7.88
N TYR A 137 -15.46 3.72 7.24
CA TYR A 137 -15.49 5.15 7.00
C TYR A 137 -15.60 5.45 5.51
N ASP A 138 -16.44 6.40 5.15
CA ASP A 138 -16.45 7.02 3.83
C ASP A 138 -15.15 7.85 3.65
N PRO A 139 -14.35 7.60 2.59
CA PRO A 139 -13.06 8.25 2.41
C PRO A 139 -13.16 9.74 2.05
N GLN A 140 -14.30 10.19 1.52
CA GLN A 140 -14.51 11.58 1.10
C GLN A 140 -15.00 12.45 2.26
N THR A 141 -15.91 11.92 3.08
CA THR A 141 -16.52 12.68 4.18
C THR A 141 -15.85 12.42 5.53
N GLY A 142 -15.18 11.27 5.69
CA GLY A 142 -14.67 10.80 6.99
C GLY A 142 -15.77 10.34 7.95
N GLU A 143 -17.00 10.17 7.47
CA GLU A 143 -18.13 9.72 8.30
C GLU A 143 -18.17 8.18 8.42
N VAL A 144 -18.63 7.70 9.57
CA VAL A 144 -18.84 6.26 9.80
C VAL A 144 -20.09 5.81 9.03
N VAL A 145 -19.94 4.84 8.14
CA VAL A 145 -21.04 4.28 7.33
C VAL A 145 -21.48 2.89 7.82
N ALA A 146 -20.63 2.18 8.56
CA ALA A 146 -20.98 0.93 9.22
C ALA A 146 -20.09 0.67 10.43
N GLU A 147 -20.59 -0.12 11.38
CA GLU A 147 -19.84 -0.58 12.54
C GLU A 147 -20.16 -2.05 12.82
N VAL A 148 -19.12 -2.84 13.07
CA VAL A 148 -19.21 -4.20 13.58
C VAL A 148 -18.80 -4.17 15.05
N ALA A 149 -19.74 -4.53 15.92
CA ALA A 149 -19.52 -4.56 17.36
C ALA A 149 -18.54 -5.68 17.76
N ARG A 150 -17.84 -5.47 18.88
CA ARG A 150 -17.00 -6.50 19.49
C ARG A 150 -17.82 -7.76 19.79
N THR A 151 -17.34 -8.93 19.38
CA THR A 151 -17.90 -10.19 19.87
C THR A 151 -17.44 -10.43 21.30
N PRO A 152 -18.33 -10.76 22.26
CA PRO A 152 -17.93 -11.06 23.63
C PRO A 152 -16.88 -12.18 23.66
N GLU A 153 -15.93 -12.06 24.59
CA GLU A 153 -14.95 -13.13 24.82
C GLU A 153 -15.69 -14.41 25.20
N ARG A 154 -15.25 -15.55 24.67
CA ARG A 154 -15.83 -16.84 25.05
C ARG A 154 -15.45 -17.15 26.50
N GLU A 155 -16.42 -17.58 27.31
CA GLU A 155 -16.09 -17.98 28.69
C GLU A 155 -15.03 -19.09 28.69
N GLY A 156 -13.87 -18.79 29.29
CA GLY A 156 -12.75 -19.72 29.45
C GLY A 156 -11.67 -19.69 28.36
N GLY A 157 -11.78 -18.83 27.33
CA GLY A 157 -10.86 -18.84 26.17
C GLY A 157 -11.20 -19.97 25.20
#